data_AF-A0A6N6N4D4-F1
#
_entry.id   AF-A0A6N6N4D4-F1
#
_cell.length_a   1.000
_cell.length_b   1.000
_cell.length_c   1.000
_cell.angle_alpha   90.00
_cell.angle_beta   90.00
_cell.angle_gamma   90.00
#
_symmetry.space_group_name_H-M   'P 1'
#
loop_
_entity.id
_entity.type
_entity.pdbx_description
1 polymer ?
#
loop_
_entity_poly.entity_id
_entity_poly.type
_entity_poly.pdbx_seq_one_letter_code
_entity_poly.pdbx_strand_id
1 'polypeptide(L)'
;MTMPFSGRSPVDEYGMDVFLHLGPGAVFQVADKFVNGTRMSNETLALALMRTGQPARKAVLSGLNSVRRQEVRDLLRTYETSDIEDLHTLEPAMEKAVDTVLQSTSRCLSRGMIHLASDMPEPSGASENPLLSRPLPHAHIAEFSPEGILGFWVLLAYRYDRLFNTAVDEALDSVRDGFTAGVLALAADDSDDDRFMAESGLLQTEFTAHYSDMLELARRGVMGICRDLSADELLDRLCDVTPLLFLERDRLPGLAESRTNILGSLFTQEVNLAADLLALAQTARVHGHAVLAEPEWAVDDAYLGAGLELLGKMEDAHLVQEVMSRRKDTLEREMRIKTDMTLRAALSLRQMRGPRELNEILGAYLPRPMDYQGLLDALTTGL
;
A
#
# COMPACT_ATOMS: atom_id res chain seq x y z
N MET A 1 29.21 -35.24 -18.70
CA MET A 1 30.04 -34.42 -19.61
C MET A 1 30.57 -33.26 -18.78
N THR A 2 31.89 -33.17 -18.65
CA THR A 2 32.62 -32.23 -17.80
C THR A 2 32.91 -30.94 -18.57
N MET A 3 32.52 -29.79 -18.01
CA MET A 3 32.85 -28.45 -18.52
C MET A 3 34.37 -28.19 -18.47
N PRO A 4 34.93 -27.36 -19.38
CA PRO A 4 36.27 -26.83 -19.25
C PRO A 4 36.25 -25.66 -18.25
N PHE A 5 36.65 -25.87 -17.00
CA PHE A 5 36.74 -24.78 -16.03
C PHE A 5 38.08 -24.05 -16.15
N SER A 6 38.03 -22.73 -16.27
CA SER A 6 39.16 -21.79 -16.18
C SER A 6 39.75 -21.69 -14.75
N GLY A 7 39.13 -22.35 -13.76
CA GLY A 7 39.53 -22.31 -12.35
C GLY A 7 39.22 -20.99 -11.64
N ARG A 8 38.65 -19.99 -12.33
CA ARG A 8 38.24 -18.69 -11.77
C ARG A 8 36.78 -18.71 -11.33
N SER A 9 36.42 -17.90 -10.34
CA SER A 9 35.02 -17.72 -9.94
C SER A 9 34.22 -17.08 -11.09
N PRO A 10 32.92 -17.42 -11.30
CA PRO A 10 32.09 -16.77 -12.32
C PRO A 10 32.07 -15.24 -12.20
N VAL A 11 32.18 -14.71 -10.97
CA VAL A 11 32.28 -13.26 -10.71
C VAL A 11 33.59 -12.67 -11.22
N ASP A 12 34.71 -13.41 -11.11
CA ASP A 12 36.01 -12.98 -11.62
C ASP A 12 36.10 -13.08 -13.14
N GLU A 13 35.33 -13.99 -13.75
CA GLU A 13 35.28 -14.20 -15.19
C GLU A 13 34.39 -13.17 -15.90
N TYR A 14 33.19 -12.90 -15.37
CA TYR A 14 32.19 -12.06 -16.03
C TYR A 14 32.05 -10.66 -15.44
N GLY A 15 32.64 -10.37 -14.28
CA GLY A 15 32.41 -9.11 -13.57
C GLY A 15 30.92 -8.84 -13.36
N MET A 16 30.46 -7.63 -13.64
CA MET A 16 29.03 -7.28 -13.53
C MET A 16 28.13 -7.94 -14.58
N ASP A 17 28.69 -8.40 -15.70
CA ASP A 17 27.92 -9.12 -16.72
C ASP A 17 27.49 -10.52 -16.24
N VAL A 18 27.97 -10.97 -15.07
CA VAL A 18 27.52 -12.20 -14.41
C VAL A 18 25.99 -12.29 -14.29
N PHE A 19 25.28 -11.18 -14.11
CA PHE A 19 23.82 -11.15 -13.99
C PHE A 19 23.08 -11.62 -15.26
N LEU A 20 23.74 -11.64 -16.41
CA LEU A 20 23.20 -12.22 -17.65
C LEU A 20 23.19 -13.76 -17.63
N HIS A 21 23.98 -14.35 -16.74
CA HIS A 21 24.21 -15.79 -16.65
C HIS A 21 23.59 -16.42 -15.40
N LEU A 22 23.07 -15.61 -14.48
CA LEU A 22 22.43 -16.09 -13.25
C LEU A 22 20.98 -16.52 -13.52
N GLY A 23 20.52 -17.51 -12.75
CA GLY A 23 19.13 -17.96 -12.78
C GLY A 23 18.13 -16.93 -12.26
N PRO A 24 16.81 -17.20 -12.40
CA PRO A 24 15.75 -16.35 -11.87
C PRO A 24 15.90 -16.06 -10.37
N GLY A 25 15.54 -14.86 -9.93
CA GLY A 25 15.60 -14.47 -8.52
C GLY A 25 16.98 -14.08 -8.00
N ALA A 26 18.03 -14.13 -8.85
CA ALA A 26 19.38 -13.77 -8.41
C ALA A 26 19.51 -12.31 -7.97
N VAL A 27 18.91 -11.38 -8.70
CA VAL A 27 18.89 -9.95 -8.34
C VAL A 27 18.20 -9.75 -6.99
N PHE A 28 17.11 -10.48 -6.72
CA PHE A 28 16.46 -10.45 -5.41
C PHE A 28 17.44 -10.87 -4.31
N GLN A 29 18.09 -12.04 -4.43
CA GLN A 29 19.01 -12.51 -3.39
C GLN A 29 20.22 -11.60 -3.16
N VAL A 30 20.69 -10.90 -4.20
CA VAL A 30 21.89 -10.05 -4.13
C VAL A 30 21.57 -8.62 -3.69
N ALA A 31 20.51 -8.03 -4.24
CA ALA A 31 20.25 -6.60 -4.11
C ALA A 31 18.95 -6.28 -3.37
N ASP A 32 17.92 -7.13 -3.46
CA ASP A 32 16.57 -6.80 -2.99
C ASP A 32 16.17 -7.42 -1.65
N LYS A 33 16.76 -8.55 -1.30
CA LYS A 33 16.48 -9.26 -0.07
C LYS A 33 17.07 -8.52 1.13
N PHE A 34 16.24 -8.30 2.14
CA PHE A 34 16.70 -7.80 3.42
C PHE A 34 17.55 -8.87 4.14
N VAL A 35 18.74 -8.46 4.58
CA VAL A 35 19.65 -9.23 5.43
C VAL A 35 19.87 -8.42 6.69
N ASN A 36 19.41 -8.94 7.83
CA ASN A 36 19.46 -8.27 9.14
C ASN A 36 18.85 -6.85 9.11
N GLY A 37 17.69 -6.69 8.46
CA GLY A 37 16.99 -5.39 8.35
C GLY A 37 17.61 -4.41 7.35
N THR A 38 18.65 -4.81 6.61
CA THR A 38 19.30 -3.95 5.61
C THR A 38 19.24 -4.60 4.23
N ARG A 39 19.09 -3.77 3.20
CA ARG A 39 19.24 -4.18 1.80
C ARG A 39 20.30 -3.33 1.13
N MET A 40 20.76 -3.75 -0.04
CA MET A 40 21.71 -2.95 -0.81
C MET A 40 21.06 -1.61 -1.19
N SER A 41 21.76 -0.49 -0.99
CA SER A 41 21.17 0.80 -1.29
C SER A 41 20.95 1.02 -2.80
N ASN A 42 19.92 1.77 -3.14
CA ASN A 42 19.60 2.25 -4.48
C ASN A 42 20.78 3.01 -5.07
N GLU A 43 21.45 3.83 -4.25
CA GLU A 43 22.67 4.55 -4.63
C GLU A 43 23.82 3.62 -5.00
N THR A 44 24.10 2.61 -4.16
CA THR A 44 25.16 1.62 -4.45
C THR A 44 24.85 0.89 -5.75
N LEU A 45 23.60 0.47 -5.95
CA LEU A 45 23.22 -0.24 -7.17
C LEU A 45 23.31 0.65 -8.41
N ALA A 46 22.84 1.91 -8.33
CA ALA A 46 22.94 2.88 -9.42
C ALA A 46 24.39 3.18 -9.81
N LEU A 47 25.26 3.45 -8.83
CA LEU A 47 26.69 3.69 -9.07
C LEU A 47 27.39 2.48 -9.70
N ALA A 48 27.08 1.26 -9.25
CA ALA A 48 27.61 0.05 -9.86
C ALA A 48 27.14 -0.09 -11.33
N LEU A 49 25.87 0.18 -11.59
CA LEU A 49 25.25 0.08 -12.92
C LEU A 49 25.77 1.13 -13.93
N MET A 50 26.35 2.25 -13.49
CA MET A 50 27.04 3.21 -14.36
C MET A 50 28.21 2.57 -15.13
N ARG A 51 28.85 1.55 -14.56
CA ARG A 51 30.01 0.86 -15.15
C ARG A 51 29.64 -0.40 -15.95
N THR A 52 28.36 -0.65 -16.15
CA THR A 52 27.85 -1.88 -16.78
C THR A 52 27.33 -1.67 -18.19
N GLY A 53 27.42 -2.70 -19.02
CA GLY A 53 26.78 -2.70 -20.33
C GLY A 53 25.24 -2.65 -20.22
N GLN A 54 24.60 -2.04 -21.22
CA GLN A 54 23.13 -1.96 -21.32
C GLN A 54 22.40 -3.31 -21.09
N PRO A 55 22.87 -4.45 -21.61
CA PRO A 55 22.22 -5.74 -21.37
C PRO A 55 22.18 -6.12 -19.88
N ALA A 56 23.32 -6.06 -19.19
CA ALA A 56 23.43 -6.40 -17.77
C ALA A 56 22.61 -5.43 -16.90
N ARG A 57 22.68 -4.14 -17.23
CA ARG A 57 21.85 -3.11 -16.59
C ARG A 57 20.36 -3.42 -16.70
N LYS A 58 19.89 -3.79 -17.90
CA LYS A 58 18.48 -4.16 -18.11
C LYS A 58 18.09 -5.39 -17.30
N ALA A 59 18.96 -6.41 -17.24
CA ALA A 59 18.73 -7.62 -16.45
C ALA A 59 18.57 -7.28 -14.96
N VAL A 60 19.50 -6.51 -14.39
CA VAL A 60 19.43 -6.07 -12.98
C VAL A 60 18.16 -5.27 -12.72
N LEU A 61 17.85 -4.25 -13.53
CA LEU A 61 16.65 -3.41 -13.33
C LEU A 61 15.34 -4.22 -13.45
N SER A 62 15.28 -5.19 -14.36
CA SER A 62 14.11 -6.07 -14.48
C SER A 62 13.93 -6.98 -13.27
N GLY A 63 15.03 -7.28 -12.57
CA GLY A 63 15.06 -8.07 -11.34
C GLY A 63 14.91 -7.25 -10.06
N LEU A 64 14.50 -5.98 -10.12
CA LEU A 64 14.07 -5.16 -8.97
C LEU A 64 12.54 -5.01 -8.96
N ASN A 65 11.96 -4.74 -7.79
CA ASN A 65 10.56 -4.30 -7.68
C ASN A 65 10.36 -2.90 -8.31
N SER A 66 9.12 -2.56 -8.66
CA SER A 66 8.75 -1.32 -9.36
C SER A 66 9.26 -0.05 -8.67
N VAL A 67 9.13 0.04 -7.35
CA VAL A 67 9.58 1.20 -6.55
C VAL A 67 11.08 1.40 -6.73
N ARG A 68 11.88 0.39 -6.39
CA ARG A 68 13.34 0.48 -6.48
C ARG A 68 13.86 0.59 -7.90
N ARG A 69 13.19 -0.08 -8.83
CA ARG A 69 13.52 0.02 -10.25
C ARG A 69 13.38 1.47 -10.71
N GLN A 70 12.38 2.20 -10.22
CA GLN A 70 12.18 3.61 -10.56
C GLN A 70 13.25 4.48 -9.90
N GLU A 71 13.48 4.34 -8.59
CA GLU A 71 14.51 5.10 -7.86
C GLU A 71 15.92 4.92 -8.47
N VAL A 72 16.32 3.67 -8.73
CA VAL A 72 17.63 3.38 -9.34
C VAL A 72 17.71 3.94 -10.75
N ARG A 73 16.62 3.94 -11.53
CA ARG A 73 16.59 4.56 -12.86
C ARG A 73 16.75 6.08 -12.79
N ASP A 74 16.13 6.72 -11.83
CA ASP A 74 16.21 8.18 -11.69
C ASP A 74 17.61 8.59 -11.23
N LEU A 75 18.22 7.87 -10.28
CA LEU A 75 19.62 8.05 -9.92
C LEU A 75 20.57 7.84 -11.10
N LEU A 76 20.37 6.78 -11.90
CA LEU A 76 21.16 6.53 -13.09
C LEU A 76 21.06 7.69 -14.09
N ARG A 77 19.86 8.21 -14.34
CA ARG A 77 19.66 9.38 -15.22
C ARG A 77 20.43 10.58 -14.69
N THR A 78 20.35 10.86 -13.39
CA THR A 78 21.09 11.96 -12.75
C THR A 78 22.59 11.82 -12.99
N TYR A 79 23.16 10.64 -12.72
CA TYR A 79 24.58 10.38 -12.93
C TYR A 79 25.00 10.45 -14.40
N GLU A 80 24.17 9.97 -15.32
CA GLU A 80 24.45 10.04 -16.76
C GLU A 80 24.42 11.46 -17.32
N THR A 81 23.66 12.35 -16.70
CA THR A 81 23.59 13.77 -17.07
C THR A 81 24.59 14.66 -16.32
N SER A 82 25.37 14.09 -15.40
CA SER A 82 26.36 14.84 -14.62
C SER A 82 27.57 15.24 -15.47
N ASP A 83 28.22 16.34 -15.11
CA ASP A 83 29.39 16.84 -15.83
C ASP A 83 30.58 15.86 -15.71
N ILE A 84 31.50 15.90 -16.69
CA ILE A 84 32.66 14.99 -16.76
C ILE A 84 33.56 15.13 -15.52
N GLU A 85 33.68 16.34 -14.97
CA GLU A 85 34.45 16.59 -13.75
C GLU A 85 33.81 15.91 -12.53
N ASP A 86 32.47 15.92 -12.43
CA ASP A 86 31.74 15.23 -11.38
C ASP A 86 31.87 13.71 -11.52
N LEU A 87 31.84 13.18 -12.75
CA LEU A 87 32.04 11.75 -13.01
C LEU A 87 33.41 11.26 -12.51
N HIS A 88 34.48 12.04 -12.70
CA HIS A 88 35.80 11.69 -12.16
C HIS A 88 35.81 11.66 -10.63
N THR A 89 35.08 12.55 -9.97
CA THR A 89 34.96 12.49 -8.49
C THR A 89 34.19 11.26 -8.02
N LEU A 90 33.28 10.73 -8.85
CA LEU A 90 32.47 9.55 -8.55
C LEU A 90 33.18 8.23 -8.86
N GLU A 91 34.26 8.22 -9.66
CA GLU A 91 34.97 6.99 -10.06
C GLU A 91 35.32 6.06 -8.87
N PRO A 92 35.91 6.56 -7.75
CA PRO A 92 36.20 5.70 -6.60
C PRO A 92 34.94 5.11 -5.94
N ALA A 93 33.85 5.88 -5.93
CA ALA A 93 32.56 5.42 -5.40
C ALA A 93 31.94 4.36 -6.31
N MET A 94 32.04 4.53 -7.63
CA MET A 94 31.59 3.54 -8.62
C MET A 94 32.36 2.23 -8.50
N GLU A 95 33.70 2.27 -8.37
CA GLU A 95 34.53 1.07 -8.20
C GLU A 95 34.18 0.32 -6.91
N LYS A 96 34.06 1.06 -5.80
CA LYS A 96 33.62 0.49 -4.52
C LYS A 96 32.21 -0.13 -4.61
N ALA A 97 31.31 0.49 -5.36
CA ALA A 97 29.95 0.00 -5.56
C ALA A 97 29.95 -1.31 -6.38
N VAL A 98 30.72 -1.37 -7.47
CA VAL A 98 30.92 -2.61 -8.25
C VAL A 98 31.48 -3.72 -7.37
N ASP A 99 32.53 -3.45 -6.61
CA ASP A 99 33.12 -4.44 -5.69
C ASP A 99 32.10 -4.94 -4.67
N THR A 100 31.27 -4.05 -4.12
CA THR A 100 30.22 -4.41 -3.15
C THR A 100 29.18 -5.34 -3.76
N VAL A 101 28.73 -5.06 -4.99
CA VAL A 101 27.79 -5.93 -5.72
C VAL A 101 28.42 -7.28 -6.00
N LEU A 102 29.62 -7.32 -6.56
CA LEU A 102 30.32 -8.56 -6.93
C LEU A 102 30.66 -9.43 -5.72
N GLN A 103 31.09 -8.83 -4.60
CA GLN A 103 31.30 -9.55 -3.34
C GLN A 103 30.00 -10.17 -2.82
N SER A 104 28.89 -9.46 -2.93
CA SER A 104 27.57 -9.96 -2.52
C SER A 104 27.12 -11.11 -3.43
N THR A 105 27.29 -10.98 -4.74
CA THR A 105 27.02 -12.05 -5.72
C THR A 105 27.87 -13.29 -5.44
N SER A 106 29.18 -13.13 -5.22
CA SER A 106 30.11 -14.22 -4.90
C SER A 106 29.72 -14.93 -3.60
N ARG A 107 29.31 -14.18 -2.58
CA ARG A 107 28.81 -14.73 -1.32
C ARG A 107 27.53 -15.54 -1.52
N CYS A 108 26.59 -15.06 -2.35
CA CYS A 108 25.36 -15.78 -2.64
C CYS A 108 25.62 -17.06 -3.45
N LEU A 109 26.52 -17.02 -4.44
CA LEU A 109 26.94 -18.20 -5.21
C LEU A 109 27.59 -19.26 -4.33
N SER A 110 28.57 -18.86 -3.51
CA SER A 110 29.29 -19.79 -2.62
C SER A 110 28.41 -20.42 -1.54
N ARG A 111 27.31 -19.76 -1.16
CA ARG A 111 26.29 -20.30 -0.24
C ARG A 111 25.19 -21.10 -0.93
N GLY A 112 25.22 -21.22 -2.26
CA GLY A 112 24.18 -21.91 -3.03
C GLY A 112 22.81 -21.20 -2.99
N MET A 113 22.80 -19.88 -2.72
CA MET A 113 21.56 -19.08 -2.72
C MET A 113 21.13 -18.68 -4.13
N ILE A 114 22.10 -18.62 -5.06
CA ILE A 114 21.90 -18.34 -6.47
C ILE A 114 22.76 -19.30 -7.29
N HIS A 115 22.32 -19.60 -8.51
CA HIS A 115 22.98 -20.53 -9.43
C HIS A 115 23.13 -19.91 -10.82
N LEU A 116 24.05 -20.44 -11.62
CA LEU A 116 24.08 -20.14 -13.05
C LEU A 116 22.86 -20.78 -13.71
N ALA A 117 22.30 -20.08 -14.71
CA ALA A 117 21.13 -20.55 -15.44
C ALA A 117 21.39 -21.91 -16.13
N SER A 118 22.64 -22.20 -16.51
CA SER A 118 23.06 -23.48 -17.08
C SER A 118 22.97 -24.66 -16.10
N ASP A 119 23.02 -24.39 -14.80
CA ASP A 119 23.11 -25.41 -13.75
C ASP A 119 21.76 -25.69 -13.10
N MET A 120 20.73 -24.93 -13.50
CA MET A 120 19.37 -25.09 -13.03
C MET A 120 18.77 -26.38 -13.64
N PRO A 121 18.27 -27.32 -12.82
CA PRO A 121 17.45 -28.39 -13.34
C PRO A 121 16.22 -27.80 -14.05
N GLU A 122 15.76 -28.45 -15.13
CA GLU A 122 14.49 -28.07 -15.74
C GLU A 122 13.40 -28.04 -14.67
N PRO A 123 12.54 -27.00 -14.66
CA PRO A 123 11.52 -26.87 -13.63
C PRO A 123 10.63 -28.11 -13.67
N SER A 124 10.81 -29.00 -12.68
CA SER A 124 9.87 -30.07 -12.41
C SER A 124 8.51 -29.41 -12.26
N GLY A 125 7.50 -29.86 -13.01
CA GLY A 125 6.12 -29.36 -12.98
C GLY A 125 5.43 -29.59 -11.62
N ALA A 126 6.03 -29.03 -10.57
CA ALA A 126 5.62 -29.11 -9.21
C ALA A 126 4.33 -28.32 -9.08
N SER A 127 3.22 -29.06 -9.00
CA SER A 127 1.97 -28.69 -8.34
C SER A 127 1.99 -27.24 -7.84
N GLU A 128 1.60 -26.30 -8.71
CA GLU A 128 1.54 -24.90 -8.34
C GLU A 128 0.55 -24.79 -7.18
N ASN A 129 1.06 -24.42 -6.00
CA ASN A 129 0.19 -24.14 -4.87
C ASN A 129 -0.80 -23.05 -5.32
N PRO A 130 -2.13 -23.23 -5.17
CA PRO A 130 -3.13 -22.31 -5.68
C PRO A 130 -2.99 -20.88 -5.13
N LEU A 131 -2.34 -20.69 -3.98
CA LEU A 131 -2.03 -19.38 -3.42
C LEU A 131 -0.98 -18.60 -4.22
N LEU A 132 -0.20 -19.25 -5.08
CA LEU A 132 0.81 -18.61 -5.93
C LEU A 132 0.23 -18.06 -7.23
N SER A 133 -0.83 -18.68 -7.74
CA SER A 133 -1.49 -18.31 -8.99
C SER A 133 -2.73 -17.45 -8.79
N ARG A 134 -3.28 -17.39 -7.56
CA ARG A 134 -4.40 -16.51 -7.24
C ARG A 134 -3.98 -15.04 -7.18
N PRO A 135 -4.77 -14.13 -7.78
CA PRO A 135 -4.52 -12.71 -7.66
C PRO A 135 -4.71 -12.24 -6.21
N LEU A 136 -3.94 -11.24 -5.80
CA LEU A 136 -4.20 -10.53 -4.56
C LEU A 136 -5.57 -9.83 -4.65
N PRO A 137 -6.36 -9.83 -3.55
CA PRO A 137 -7.63 -9.12 -3.54
C PRO A 137 -7.36 -7.61 -3.66
N HIS A 138 -8.24 -6.89 -4.35
CA HIS A 138 -8.20 -5.44 -4.33
C HIS A 138 -8.41 -4.94 -2.90
N ALA A 139 -7.39 -4.29 -2.34
CA ALA A 139 -7.36 -3.92 -0.94
C ALA A 139 -7.68 -2.45 -0.75
N HIS A 140 -8.67 -2.15 0.08
CA HIS A 140 -8.89 -0.80 0.60
C HIS A 140 -9.03 -0.91 2.11
N ILE A 141 -8.10 -0.31 2.86
CA ILE A 141 -7.99 -0.50 4.31
C ILE A 141 -9.29 -0.18 5.04
N ALA A 142 -10.04 0.81 4.56
CA ALA A 142 -11.28 1.22 5.20
C ALA A 142 -12.48 0.29 4.89
N GLU A 143 -12.43 -0.45 3.78
CA GLU A 143 -13.48 -1.40 3.38
C GLU A 143 -13.24 -2.78 4.01
N PHE A 144 -11.97 -3.15 4.18
CA PHE A 144 -11.61 -4.45 4.75
C PHE A 144 -11.89 -4.50 6.24
N SER A 145 -12.38 -5.64 6.73
CA SER A 145 -12.30 -5.93 8.16
C SER A 145 -10.83 -6.11 8.58
N PRO A 146 -10.51 -6.01 9.88
CA PRO A 146 -9.18 -6.37 10.38
C PRO A 146 -8.72 -7.77 9.91
N GLU A 147 -9.62 -8.74 9.83
CA GLU A 147 -9.37 -10.07 9.28
C GLU A 147 -9.01 -10.04 7.79
N GLY A 148 -9.70 -9.21 6.99
CA GLY A 148 -9.39 -9.02 5.56
C GLY A 148 -7.99 -8.42 5.36
N ILE A 149 -7.59 -7.46 6.20
CA ILE A 149 -6.23 -6.89 6.21
C ILE A 149 -5.21 -7.97 6.54
N LEU A 150 -5.46 -8.76 7.60
CA LEU A 150 -4.59 -9.89 7.96
C LEU A 150 -4.44 -10.86 6.77
N GLY A 151 -5.54 -11.26 6.14
CA GLY A 151 -5.53 -12.19 5.00
C GLY A 151 -4.73 -11.66 3.81
N PHE A 152 -4.90 -10.38 3.47
CA PHE A 152 -4.11 -9.72 2.42
C PHE A 152 -2.60 -9.78 2.71
N TRP A 153 -2.18 -9.35 3.90
CA TRP A 153 -0.75 -9.30 4.25
C TRP A 153 -0.11 -10.68 4.41
N VAL A 154 -0.85 -11.66 4.94
CA VAL A 154 -0.38 -13.06 5.01
C VAL A 154 -0.20 -13.64 3.62
N LEU A 155 -1.14 -13.42 2.70
CA LEU A 155 -1.03 -13.88 1.32
C LEU A 155 0.15 -13.20 0.61
N LEU A 156 0.32 -11.88 0.78
CA LEU A 156 1.45 -11.16 0.24
C LEU A 156 2.78 -11.72 0.76
N ALA A 157 2.94 -11.91 2.07
CA ALA A 157 4.15 -12.50 2.64
C ALA A 157 4.41 -13.93 2.12
N TYR A 158 3.35 -14.73 1.99
CA TYR A 158 3.45 -16.08 1.43
C TYR A 158 3.96 -16.09 -0.02
N ARG A 159 3.51 -15.12 -0.82
CA ARG A 159 3.89 -14.98 -2.24
C ARG A 159 5.26 -14.31 -2.40
N TYR A 160 5.59 -13.33 -1.58
CA TYR A 160 6.84 -12.58 -1.64
C TYR A 160 8.07 -13.49 -1.56
N ASP A 161 8.06 -14.46 -0.65
CA ASP A 161 9.16 -15.43 -0.49
C ASP A 161 9.37 -16.34 -1.71
N ARG A 162 8.38 -16.44 -2.63
CA ARG A 162 8.34 -17.46 -3.69
C ARG A 162 8.27 -16.90 -5.11
N LEU A 163 7.65 -15.74 -5.29
CA LEU A 163 7.44 -15.09 -6.59
C LEU A 163 8.35 -13.88 -6.79
N PHE A 164 9.23 -13.60 -5.83
CA PHE A 164 10.12 -12.45 -5.86
C PHE A 164 9.33 -11.15 -6.09
N ASN A 165 9.84 -10.23 -6.90
CA ASN A 165 9.34 -8.87 -7.00
C ASN A 165 7.94 -8.73 -7.61
N THR A 166 7.43 -9.76 -8.31
CA THR A 166 6.11 -9.68 -8.93
C THR A 166 4.99 -9.60 -7.88
N ALA A 167 5.20 -10.14 -6.69
CA ALA A 167 4.21 -10.08 -5.61
C ALA A 167 4.04 -8.66 -5.05
N VAL A 168 5.13 -7.87 -4.96
CA VAL A 168 5.07 -6.46 -4.51
C VAL A 168 4.45 -5.58 -5.58
N ASP A 169 4.83 -5.78 -6.84
CA ASP A 169 4.26 -5.03 -7.97
C ASP A 169 2.74 -5.26 -8.04
N GLU A 170 2.30 -6.52 -7.96
CA GLU A 170 0.88 -6.86 -7.92
C GLU A 170 0.16 -6.30 -6.69
N ALA A 171 0.81 -6.29 -5.52
CA ALA A 171 0.23 -5.73 -4.31
C ALA A 171 0.02 -4.21 -4.44
N LEU A 172 1.00 -3.48 -4.98
CA LEU A 172 0.87 -2.04 -5.24
C LEU A 172 -0.25 -1.74 -6.23
N ASP A 173 -0.42 -2.57 -7.27
CA ASP A 173 -1.53 -2.44 -8.24
C ASP A 173 -2.90 -2.81 -7.64
N SER A 174 -2.91 -3.67 -6.61
CA SER A 174 -4.14 -4.16 -5.97
C SER A 174 -4.66 -3.23 -4.87
N VAL A 175 -3.79 -2.45 -4.23
CA VAL A 175 -4.15 -1.52 -3.16
C VAL A 175 -4.78 -0.24 -3.73
N ARG A 176 -5.93 0.15 -3.18
CA ARG A 176 -6.75 1.29 -3.64
C ARG A 176 -6.71 2.49 -2.71
N ASP A 177 -6.14 2.36 -1.51
CA ASP A 177 -5.95 3.48 -0.58
C ASP A 177 -4.49 3.97 -0.55
N GLY A 178 -4.34 5.30 -0.49
CA GLY A 178 -3.02 5.95 -0.54
C GLY A 178 -2.12 5.61 0.66
N PHE A 179 -2.71 5.34 1.84
CA PHE A 179 -1.96 4.99 3.04
C PHE A 179 -1.27 3.63 2.89
N THR A 180 -2.04 2.57 2.59
CA THR A 180 -1.51 1.21 2.45
C THR A 180 -0.53 1.12 1.28
N ALA A 181 -0.81 1.81 0.17
CA ALA A 181 0.10 1.87 -0.97
C ALA A 181 1.40 2.59 -0.60
N GLY A 182 1.31 3.73 0.09
CA GLY A 182 2.47 4.49 0.56
C GLY A 182 3.34 3.69 1.53
N VAL A 183 2.72 3.06 2.54
CA VAL A 183 3.44 2.20 3.50
C VAL A 183 4.10 1.00 2.81
N LEU A 184 3.41 0.36 1.87
CA LEU A 184 3.97 -0.75 1.09
C LEU A 184 5.13 -0.27 0.21
N ALA A 185 5.03 0.90 -0.41
CA ALA A 185 6.11 1.48 -1.21
C ALA A 185 7.35 1.78 -0.35
N LEU A 186 7.16 2.37 0.84
CA LEU A 186 8.24 2.59 1.81
C LEU A 186 8.86 1.27 2.28
N ALA A 187 8.06 0.21 2.45
CA ALA A 187 8.58 -1.13 2.77
C ALA A 187 9.32 -1.80 1.60
N ALA A 188 8.91 -1.49 0.37
CA ALA A 188 9.53 -1.98 -0.85
C ALA A 188 10.81 -1.23 -1.24
N ASP A 189 11.11 -0.10 -0.60
CA ASP A 189 12.27 0.76 -0.84
C ASP A 189 13.51 0.41 0.02
N ASP A 190 14.67 1.03 -0.25
CA ASP A 190 15.94 0.90 0.47
C ASP A 190 16.12 1.80 1.70
N SER A 191 15.09 2.59 2.06
CA SER A 191 15.03 3.34 3.31
C SER A 191 15.44 2.48 4.52
N ASP A 192 16.13 3.07 5.49
CA ASP A 192 16.40 2.41 6.78
C ASP A 192 15.13 2.33 7.64
N ASP A 193 15.20 1.57 8.73
CA ASP A 193 14.03 1.36 9.61
C ASP A 193 13.60 2.65 10.32
N ASP A 194 14.52 3.57 10.63
CA ASP A 194 14.19 4.83 11.29
C ASP A 194 13.39 5.75 10.36
N ARG A 195 13.85 5.90 9.11
CA ARG A 195 13.16 6.65 8.06
C ARG A 195 11.82 6.02 7.72
N PHE A 196 11.77 4.69 7.59
CA PHE A 196 10.52 3.96 7.38
C PHE A 196 9.52 4.25 8.50
N MET A 197 9.92 4.14 9.77
CA MET A 197 9.02 4.38 10.91
C MET A 197 8.55 5.84 10.99
N ALA A 198 9.42 6.80 10.67
CA ALA A 198 9.06 8.22 10.66
C ALA A 198 8.05 8.56 9.56
N GLU A 199 8.34 8.20 8.30
CA GLU A 199 7.49 8.53 7.16
C GLU A 199 6.16 7.77 7.20
N SER A 200 6.17 6.49 7.57
CA SER A 200 4.95 5.70 7.72
C SER A 200 4.07 6.18 8.88
N GLY A 201 4.66 6.69 9.97
CA GLY A 201 3.94 7.32 11.08
C GLY A 201 3.28 8.64 10.69
N LEU A 202 3.90 9.43 9.81
CA LEU A 202 3.29 10.64 9.23
C LEU A 202 2.08 10.26 8.37
N LEU A 203 2.25 9.30 7.46
CA LEU A 203 1.16 8.78 6.62
C LEU A 203 -0.01 8.25 7.47
N GLN A 204 0.28 7.53 8.56
CA GLN A 204 -0.75 7.06 9.49
C GLN A 204 -1.51 8.22 10.12
N THR A 205 -0.79 9.23 10.60
CA THR A 205 -1.40 10.40 11.26
C THR A 205 -2.28 11.17 10.28
N GLU A 206 -1.78 11.45 9.08
CA GLU A 206 -2.52 12.15 8.03
C GLU A 206 -3.77 11.38 7.60
N PHE A 207 -3.64 10.07 7.35
CA PHE A 207 -4.76 9.24 6.92
C PHE A 207 -5.83 9.09 8.00
N THR A 208 -5.43 8.86 9.26
CA THR A 208 -6.38 8.74 10.37
C THR A 208 -7.09 10.06 10.68
N ALA A 209 -6.38 11.20 10.59
CA ALA A 209 -6.99 12.52 10.72
C ALA A 209 -8.01 12.79 9.61
N HIS A 210 -7.63 12.57 8.35
CA HIS A 210 -8.53 12.72 7.22
C HIS A 210 -9.76 11.81 7.35
N TYR A 211 -9.60 10.54 7.74
CA TYR A 211 -10.73 9.64 7.98
C TYR A 211 -11.68 10.16 9.08
N SER A 212 -11.14 10.69 10.19
CA SER A 212 -11.93 11.30 11.27
C SER A 212 -12.71 12.53 10.78
N ASP A 213 -12.07 13.38 9.98
CA ASP A 213 -12.70 14.56 9.37
C ASP A 213 -13.86 14.16 8.45
N MET A 214 -13.68 13.12 7.64
CA MET A 214 -14.74 12.59 6.77
C MET A 214 -15.95 12.05 7.56
N LEU A 215 -15.70 11.30 8.64
CA LEU A 215 -16.75 10.87 9.56
C LEU A 215 -17.46 12.04 10.25
N GLU A 216 -16.70 13.07 10.63
CA GLU A 216 -17.26 14.28 11.23
C GLU A 216 -18.12 15.07 10.23
N LEU A 217 -17.70 15.16 8.98
CA LEU A 217 -18.44 15.82 7.91
C LEU A 217 -19.79 15.14 7.69
N ALA A 218 -19.80 13.81 7.52
CA ALA A 218 -21.02 13.02 7.42
C ALA A 218 -21.93 13.21 8.65
N ARG A 219 -21.35 13.16 9.86
CA ARG A 219 -22.09 13.38 11.11
C ARG A 219 -22.74 14.76 11.16
N ARG A 220 -22.01 15.83 10.85
CA ARG A 220 -22.53 17.20 10.85
C ARG A 220 -23.59 17.41 9.78
N GLY A 221 -23.40 16.81 8.60
CA GLY A 221 -24.40 16.76 7.53
C GLY A 221 -25.72 16.15 7.98
N VAL A 222 -25.68 14.90 8.44
CA VAL A 222 -26.85 14.16 8.96
C VAL A 222 -27.54 14.93 10.09
N MET A 223 -26.78 15.45 11.05
CA MET A 223 -27.34 16.22 12.16
C MET A 223 -27.95 17.56 11.73
N GLY A 224 -27.40 18.19 10.68
CA GLY A 224 -27.96 19.40 10.11
C GLY A 224 -29.30 19.15 9.43
N ILE A 225 -29.41 18.03 8.69
CA ILE A 225 -30.66 17.57 8.08
C ILE A 225 -31.69 17.25 9.17
N CYS A 226 -31.30 16.47 10.18
CA CYS A 226 -32.16 16.08 11.31
C CYS A 226 -32.80 17.26 12.04
N ARG A 227 -32.08 18.38 12.14
CA ARG A 227 -32.50 19.59 12.86
C ARG A 227 -33.13 20.64 11.96
N ASP A 228 -33.35 20.32 10.68
CA ASP A 228 -33.88 21.23 9.67
C ASP A 228 -33.11 22.58 9.62
N LEU A 229 -31.78 22.54 9.79
CA LEU A 229 -30.94 23.74 9.70
C LEU A 229 -31.12 24.41 8.34
N SER A 230 -30.91 25.73 8.27
CA SER A 230 -30.90 26.46 7.01
C SER A 230 -29.71 26.05 6.12
N ALA A 231 -29.75 26.38 4.81
CA ALA A 231 -28.72 25.90 3.88
C ALA A 231 -27.38 26.56 4.21
N ASP A 232 -27.42 27.84 4.55
CA ASP A 232 -26.26 28.61 4.98
C ASP A 232 -25.72 28.10 6.32
N GLU A 233 -26.59 27.78 7.28
CA GLU A 233 -26.17 27.21 8.57
C GLU A 233 -25.54 25.83 8.44
N LEU A 234 -26.05 24.99 7.54
CA LEU A 234 -25.47 23.70 7.23
C LEU A 234 -24.11 23.86 6.53
N LEU A 235 -24.05 24.73 5.52
CA LEU A 235 -22.82 25.03 4.78
C LEU A 235 -21.71 25.50 5.74
N ASP A 236 -22.01 26.43 6.65
CA ASP A 236 -21.05 26.93 7.63
C ASP A 236 -20.51 25.79 8.52
N ARG A 237 -21.41 24.92 9.02
CA ARG A 237 -21.00 23.78 9.85
C ARG A 237 -20.15 22.75 9.13
N LEU A 238 -20.39 22.54 7.83
CA LEU A 238 -19.58 21.64 6.99
C LEU A 238 -18.21 22.27 6.71
N CYS A 239 -18.16 23.57 6.41
CA CYS A 239 -16.92 24.31 6.14
C CYS A 239 -15.99 24.38 7.37
N ASP A 240 -16.55 24.29 8.58
CA ASP A 240 -15.79 24.25 9.84
C ASP A 240 -15.06 22.92 10.09
N VAL A 241 -15.25 21.89 9.25
CA VAL A 241 -14.61 20.57 9.46
C VAL A 241 -13.17 20.56 8.93
N THR A 242 -12.95 21.09 7.72
CA THR A 242 -11.60 21.10 7.12
C THR A 242 -11.27 22.46 6.49
N PRO A 243 -10.00 22.91 6.50
CA PRO A 243 -9.59 24.16 5.86
C PRO A 243 -9.92 24.21 4.35
N LEU A 244 -9.88 23.07 3.66
CA LEU A 244 -10.19 22.99 2.23
C LEU A 244 -11.65 23.38 1.95
N LEU A 245 -12.59 22.93 2.77
CA LEU A 245 -14.01 23.25 2.59
C LEU A 245 -14.29 24.74 2.82
N PHE A 246 -13.58 25.37 3.75
CA PHE A 246 -13.65 26.83 3.93
C PHE A 246 -13.25 27.58 2.65
N LEU A 247 -12.20 27.13 1.95
CA LEU A 247 -11.76 27.74 0.69
C LEU A 247 -12.75 27.52 -0.45
N GLU A 248 -13.50 26.43 -0.43
CA GLU A 248 -14.45 26.02 -1.48
C GLU A 248 -15.91 26.40 -1.16
N ARG A 249 -16.15 27.12 -0.05
CA ARG A 249 -17.49 27.46 0.47
C ARG A 249 -18.44 28.02 -0.58
N ASP A 250 -17.98 28.98 -1.38
CA ASP A 250 -18.81 29.66 -2.38
C ASP A 250 -19.18 28.76 -3.57
N ARG A 251 -18.44 27.68 -3.81
CA ARG A 251 -18.65 26.75 -4.93
C ARG A 251 -19.57 25.58 -4.56
N LEU A 252 -19.62 25.22 -3.27
CA LEU A 252 -20.37 24.07 -2.77
C LEU A 252 -21.87 24.09 -3.13
N PRO A 253 -22.61 25.21 -3.01
CA PRO A 253 -24.03 25.25 -3.38
C PRO A 253 -24.27 24.91 -4.86
N GLY A 254 -23.49 25.50 -5.77
CA GLY A 254 -23.61 25.23 -7.20
C GLY A 254 -23.22 23.80 -7.57
N LEU A 255 -22.24 23.22 -6.86
CA LEU A 255 -21.91 21.80 -7.01
C LEU A 255 -23.06 20.90 -6.57
N ALA A 256 -23.68 21.18 -5.41
CA ALA A 256 -24.81 20.42 -4.88
C ALA A 256 -26.02 20.43 -5.83
N GLU A 257 -26.37 21.59 -6.40
CA GLU A 257 -27.48 21.73 -7.36
C GLU A 257 -27.24 20.93 -8.65
N SER A 258 -25.98 20.77 -9.05
CA SER A 258 -25.60 20.03 -10.25
C SER A 258 -25.48 18.52 -10.05
N ARG A 259 -25.63 18.01 -8.82
CA ARG A 259 -25.49 16.58 -8.51
C ARG A 259 -26.63 15.78 -9.14
N THR A 260 -26.29 14.98 -10.14
CA THR A 260 -27.20 13.98 -10.70
C THR A 260 -27.20 12.68 -9.91
N ASN A 261 -26.06 12.35 -9.28
CA ASN A 261 -25.90 11.17 -8.43
C ASN A 261 -25.29 11.59 -7.08
N ILE A 262 -25.84 11.07 -5.99
CA ILE A 262 -25.29 11.24 -4.64
C ILE A 262 -24.51 9.96 -4.33
N LEU A 263 -23.19 10.07 -4.27
CA LEU A 263 -22.33 8.91 -4.06
C LEU A 263 -22.15 8.64 -2.57
N GLY A 264 -22.22 9.68 -1.74
CA GLY A 264 -22.30 9.56 -0.28
C GLY A 264 -21.19 8.69 0.34
N SER A 265 -20.02 8.62 -0.28
CA SER A 265 -18.93 7.77 0.20
C SER A 265 -18.14 8.47 1.31
N LEU A 266 -17.71 7.78 2.37
CA LEU A 266 -16.63 8.30 3.24
C LEU A 266 -15.31 8.47 2.47
N PHE A 267 -15.20 7.90 1.27
CA PHE A 267 -13.98 7.88 0.46
C PHE A 267 -14.05 8.79 -0.77
N THR A 268 -15.15 9.53 -0.98
CA THR A 268 -15.16 10.64 -1.93
C THR A 268 -14.46 11.83 -1.27
N GLN A 269 -13.59 12.55 -2.00
CA GLN A 269 -12.91 13.76 -1.49
C GLN A 269 -13.88 14.71 -0.74
N GLU A 270 -13.37 15.46 0.24
CA GLU A 270 -14.14 16.27 1.20
C GLU A 270 -15.19 17.17 0.52
N VAL A 271 -14.80 17.84 -0.57
CA VAL A 271 -15.67 18.74 -1.34
C VAL A 271 -16.86 17.99 -1.96
N ASN A 272 -16.63 16.77 -2.43
CA ASN A 272 -17.67 15.95 -3.02
C ASN A 272 -18.67 15.48 -1.96
N LEU A 273 -18.18 15.03 -0.81
CA LEU A 273 -19.04 14.62 0.30
C LEU A 273 -19.84 15.82 0.83
N ALA A 274 -19.23 16.99 0.99
CA ALA A 274 -19.95 18.20 1.43
C ALA A 274 -21.06 18.60 0.45
N ALA A 275 -20.79 18.57 -0.86
CA ALA A 275 -21.81 18.84 -1.89
C ALA A 275 -22.94 17.81 -1.87
N ASP A 276 -22.62 16.53 -1.71
CA ASP A 276 -23.60 15.44 -1.59
C ASP A 276 -24.50 15.66 -0.36
N LEU A 277 -23.93 16.04 0.79
CA LEU A 277 -24.70 16.31 2.02
C LEU A 277 -25.62 17.53 1.89
N LEU A 278 -25.18 18.57 1.18
CA LEU A 278 -26.04 19.73 0.87
C LEU A 278 -27.19 19.35 -0.06
N ALA A 279 -26.94 18.54 -1.08
CA ALA A 279 -27.97 18.04 -1.98
C ALA A 279 -28.99 17.16 -1.22
N LEU A 280 -28.53 16.25 -0.36
CA LEU A 280 -29.40 15.45 0.52
C LEU A 280 -30.28 16.33 1.40
N ALA A 281 -29.74 17.41 1.96
CA ALA A 281 -30.51 18.35 2.78
C ALA A 281 -31.58 19.10 1.98
N GLN A 282 -31.28 19.48 0.72
CA GLN A 282 -32.28 20.07 -0.18
C GLN A 282 -33.41 19.09 -0.50
N THR A 283 -33.07 17.85 -0.85
CA THR A 283 -34.03 16.77 -1.10
C THR A 283 -34.94 16.55 0.10
N ALA A 284 -34.37 16.45 1.30
CA ALA A 284 -35.11 16.26 2.54
C ALA A 284 -36.09 17.39 2.85
N ARG A 285 -35.74 18.65 2.51
CA ARG A 285 -36.65 19.80 2.69
C ARG A 285 -37.84 19.77 1.73
N VAL A 286 -37.63 19.33 0.49
CA VAL A 286 -38.68 19.32 -0.54
C VAL A 286 -39.62 18.13 -0.35
N HIS A 287 -39.07 16.96 -0.05
CA HIS A 287 -39.80 15.69 -0.06
C HIS A 287 -40.02 15.09 1.34
N GLY A 288 -39.49 15.72 2.39
CA GLY A 288 -39.49 15.20 3.76
C GLY A 288 -38.33 14.22 4.02
N HIS A 289 -38.05 13.94 5.30
CA HIS A 289 -36.92 13.07 5.68
C HIS A 289 -37.10 11.61 5.25
N ALA A 290 -38.34 11.14 5.13
CA ALA A 290 -38.65 9.75 4.78
C ALA A 290 -38.06 9.31 3.42
N VAL A 291 -37.94 10.25 2.47
CA VAL A 291 -37.37 9.99 1.15
C VAL A 291 -35.92 9.51 1.23
N LEU A 292 -35.18 9.92 2.26
CA LEU A 292 -33.75 9.60 2.42
C LEU A 292 -33.48 8.14 2.79
N ALA A 293 -34.51 7.39 3.19
CA ALA A 293 -34.41 5.95 3.45
C ALA A 293 -34.89 5.09 2.26
N GLU A 294 -35.26 5.71 1.14
CA GLU A 294 -35.69 4.96 -0.04
C GLU A 294 -34.48 4.30 -0.75
N PRO A 295 -34.66 3.12 -1.37
CA PRO A 295 -33.57 2.38 -2.01
C PRO A 295 -32.87 3.15 -3.15
N GLU A 296 -33.55 4.11 -3.77
CA GLU A 296 -33.01 4.97 -4.82
C GLU A 296 -31.90 5.90 -4.31
N TRP A 297 -31.84 6.12 -2.99
CA TRP A 297 -30.79 6.85 -2.29
C TRP A 297 -29.83 5.91 -1.55
N ALA A 298 -29.70 4.66 -1.98
CA ALA A 298 -28.72 3.73 -1.42
C ALA A 298 -27.32 4.34 -1.50
N VAL A 299 -26.77 4.63 -0.33
CA VAL A 299 -25.42 5.17 -0.17
C VAL A 299 -24.46 4.01 0.06
N ASP A 300 -23.39 3.94 -0.72
CA ASP A 300 -22.36 2.89 -0.61
C ASP A 300 -21.65 2.93 0.76
N ASP A 301 -21.65 4.09 1.40
CA ASP A 301 -21.10 4.25 2.74
C ASP A 301 -22.03 3.78 3.86
N ALA A 302 -21.58 2.76 4.59
CA ALA A 302 -22.35 2.18 5.68
C ALA A 302 -22.59 3.13 6.87
N TYR A 303 -21.72 4.13 7.09
CA TYR A 303 -21.87 5.08 8.20
C TYR A 303 -22.86 6.20 7.84
N LEU A 304 -22.72 6.83 6.68
CA LEU A 304 -23.65 7.82 6.17
C LEU A 304 -25.03 7.19 5.92
N GLY A 305 -25.08 6.04 5.25
CA GLY A 305 -26.33 5.31 4.97
C GLY A 305 -27.11 5.00 6.24
N ALA A 306 -26.43 4.54 7.30
CA ALA A 306 -27.07 4.33 8.59
C ALA A 306 -27.61 5.61 9.23
N GLY A 307 -26.91 6.74 9.05
CA GLY A 307 -27.40 8.05 9.47
C GLY A 307 -28.69 8.42 8.74
N LEU A 308 -28.73 8.28 7.42
CA LEU A 308 -29.90 8.59 6.59
C LEU A 308 -31.09 7.66 6.90
N GLU A 309 -30.85 6.37 7.14
CA GLU A 309 -31.90 5.44 7.57
C GLU A 309 -32.56 5.84 8.89
N LEU A 310 -31.79 6.36 9.85
CA LEU A 310 -32.32 6.85 11.13
C LEU A 310 -33.17 8.10 10.92
N LEU A 311 -32.76 8.99 10.00
CA LEU A 311 -33.57 10.17 9.62
C LEU A 311 -34.89 9.75 8.98
N GLY A 312 -34.87 8.80 8.05
CA GLY A 312 -36.09 8.34 7.37
C GLY A 312 -37.08 7.63 8.30
N LYS A 313 -36.61 7.07 9.41
CA LYS A 313 -37.44 6.52 10.50
C LYS A 313 -38.00 7.58 11.46
N MET A 314 -37.67 8.86 11.25
CA MET A 314 -38.07 10.01 12.07
C MET A 314 -37.70 9.84 13.56
N GLU A 315 -36.51 9.30 13.82
CA GLU A 315 -36.00 9.17 15.19
C GLU A 315 -35.66 10.55 15.80
N ASP A 316 -35.72 10.65 17.13
CA ASP A 316 -35.36 11.89 17.87
C ASP A 316 -33.90 12.31 17.54
N ALA A 317 -33.69 13.61 17.28
CA ALA A 317 -32.37 14.17 17.00
C ALA A 317 -31.32 13.85 18.07
N HIS A 318 -31.70 13.70 19.33
CA HIS A 318 -30.80 13.25 20.39
C HIS A 318 -30.35 11.80 20.19
N LEU A 319 -31.25 10.91 19.78
CA LEU A 319 -30.94 9.51 19.51
C LEU A 319 -30.06 9.39 18.25
N VAL A 320 -30.39 10.12 17.19
CA VAL A 320 -29.56 10.18 15.96
C VAL A 320 -28.14 10.62 16.30
N GLN A 321 -28.00 11.69 17.11
CA GLN A 321 -26.71 12.17 17.57
C GLN A 321 -25.94 11.12 18.38
N GLU A 322 -26.60 10.46 19.33
CA GLU A 322 -25.99 9.43 20.18
C GLU A 322 -25.48 8.25 19.34
N VAL A 323 -26.31 7.71 18.45
CA VAL A 323 -25.96 6.56 17.61
C VAL A 323 -24.82 6.90 16.66
N MET A 324 -24.90 8.04 15.97
CA MET A 324 -23.84 8.48 15.05
C MET A 324 -22.52 8.72 15.78
N SER A 325 -22.55 9.35 16.96
CA SER A 325 -21.32 9.60 17.74
C SER A 325 -20.67 8.30 18.20
N ARG A 326 -21.45 7.33 18.72
CA ARG A 326 -20.91 6.02 19.11
C ARG A 326 -20.33 5.23 17.92
N ARG A 327 -20.99 5.30 16.77
CA ARG A 327 -20.50 4.66 15.54
C ARG A 327 -19.21 5.30 15.06
N LYS A 328 -19.11 6.64 15.08
CA LYS A 328 -17.88 7.37 14.78
C LYS A 328 -16.72 6.88 15.65
N ASP A 329 -16.88 6.88 16.97
CA ASP A 329 -15.84 6.44 17.90
C ASP A 329 -15.39 4.99 17.65
N THR A 330 -16.35 4.12 17.27
CA THR A 330 -16.07 2.73 16.94
C THR A 330 -15.25 2.62 15.65
N LEU A 331 -15.64 3.33 14.59
CA LEU A 331 -14.97 3.33 13.30
C LEU A 331 -13.58 3.95 13.38
N GLU A 332 -13.40 5.04 14.14
CA GLU A 332 -12.08 5.63 14.39
C GLU A 332 -11.15 4.67 15.11
N ARG A 333 -11.66 3.97 16.14
CA ARG A 333 -10.90 2.95 16.85
C ARG A 333 -10.52 1.78 15.94
N GLU A 334 -11.46 1.32 15.12
CA GLU A 334 -11.22 0.27 14.15
C GLU A 334 -10.14 0.71 13.14
N MET A 335 -10.24 1.94 12.60
CA MET A 335 -9.24 2.49 11.69
C MET A 335 -7.84 2.57 12.31
N ARG A 336 -7.75 2.94 13.58
CA ARG A 336 -6.48 2.93 14.33
C ARG A 336 -5.87 1.52 14.39
N ILE A 337 -6.69 0.51 14.68
CA ILE A 337 -6.25 -0.89 14.69
C ILE A 337 -5.76 -1.29 13.29
N LYS A 338 -6.54 -0.99 12.25
CA LYS A 338 -6.22 -1.34 10.86
C LYS A 338 -4.90 -0.70 10.39
N THR A 339 -4.71 0.58 10.65
CA THR A 339 -3.48 1.29 10.29
C THR A 339 -2.26 0.74 11.05
N ASP A 340 -2.39 0.45 12.35
CA ASP A 340 -1.34 -0.20 13.14
C ASP A 340 -0.98 -1.59 12.59
N MET A 341 -1.99 -2.37 12.19
CA MET A 341 -1.80 -3.69 11.57
C MET A 341 -1.02 -3.56 10.25
N THR A 342 -1.40 -2.63 9.38
CA THR A 342 -0.70 -2.36 8.11
C THR A 342 0.77 -1.97 8.35
N LEU A 343 1.06 -1.08 9.29
CA LEU A 343 2.44 -0.69 9.62
C LEU A 343 3.27 -1.89 10.09
N ARG A 344 2.71 -2.71 10.99
CA ARG A 344 3.40 -3.91 11.49
C ARG A 344 3.60 -4.98 10.44
N ALA A 345 2.64 -5.12 9.53
CA ALA A 345 2.74 -6.04 8.42
C ALA A 345 3.88 -5.64 7.48
N ALA A 346 3.93 -4.37 7.11
CA ALA A 346 4.98 -3.79 6.27
C ALA A 346 6.37 -3.91 6.92
N LEU A 347 6.47 -3.62 8.22
CA LEU A 347 7.71 -3.84 8.98
C LEU A 347 8.11 -5.33 9.01
N SER A 348 7.13 -6.23 9.16
CA SER A 348 7.38 -7.68 9.16
C SER A 348 7.90 -8.17 7.81
N LEU A 349 7.40 -7.62 6.69
CA LEU A 349 7.94 -7.89 5.35
C LEU A 349 9.39 -7.41 5.22
N ARG A 350 9.72 -6.19 5.68
CA ARG A 350 11.10 -5.68 5.69
C ARG A 350 12.03 -6.56 6.52
N GLN A 351 11.52 -7.13 7.60
CA GLN A 351 12.26 -8.05 8.47
C GLN A 351 12.29 -9.49 7.93
N MET A 352 11.70 -9.75 6.76
CA MET A 352 11.58 -11.09 6.15
C MET A 352 10.93 -12.11 7.10
N ARG A 353 9.98 -11.66 7.91
CA ARG A 353 9.20 -12.57 8.77
C ARG A 353 8.29 -13.41 7.91
N GLY A 354 8.25 -14.70 8.19
CA GLY A 354 7.39 -15.63 7.46
C GLY A 354 5.89 -15.33 7.68
N PRO A 355 5.02 -15.80 6.77
CA PRO A 355 3.58 -15.56 6.83
C PRO A 355 2.92 -16.03 8.14
N ARG A 356 3.47 -17.06 8.78
CA ARG A 356 3.01 -17.54 10.10
C ARG A 356 3.30 -16.54 11.21
N GLU A 357 4.51 -16.00 11.27
CA GLU A 357 4.88 -15.00 12.28
C GLU A 357 4.06 -13.72 12.09
N LEU A 358 3.85 -13.31 10.84
CA LEU A 358 2.97 -12.19 10.51
C LEU A 358 1.55 -12.45 11.01
N ASN A 359 1.01 -13.66 10.81
CA ASN A 359 -0.30 -14.04 11.36
C ASN A 359 -0.35 -13.98 12.89
N GLU A 360 0.71 -14.40 13.60
CA GLU A 360 0.76 -14.33 15.06
C GLU A 360 0.82 -12.88 15.56
N ILE A 361 1.59 -12.01 14.90
CA ILE A 361 1.75 -10.59 15.28
C ILE A 361 0.46 -9.81 15.01
N LEU A 362 -0.11 -9.97 13.82
CA LEU A 362 -1.31 -9.23 13.41
C LEU A 362 -2.57 -9.85 14.03
N GLY A 363 -2.61 -11.17 14.21
CA GLY A 363 -3.72 -11.86 14.87
C GLY A 363 -3.92 -11.44 16.32
N ALA A 364 -2.90 -10.87 16.98
CA ALA A 364 -3.01 -10.28 18.32
C ALA A 364 -3.92 -9.04 18.38
N TYR A 365 -4.18 -8.39 17.25
CA TYR A 365 -5.12 -7.28 17.15
C TYR A 365 -6.58 -7.74 17.07
N LEU A 366 -6.80 -9.00 16.70
CA LEU A 366 -8.13 -9.55 16.51
C LEU A 366 -8.74 -9.99 17.85
N PRO A 367 -10.06 -9.93 18.01
CA PRO A 367 -10.74 -10.38 19.23
C PRO A 367 -10.54 -11.87 19.51
N ARG A 368 -10.25 -12.65 18.47
CA ARG A 368 -9.95 -14.08 18.55
C ARG A 368 -8.73 -14.37 17.67
N PRO A 369 -7.74 -15.13 18.18
CA PRO A 369 -6.62 -15.56 17.36
C PRO A 369 -7.12 -16.35 16.15
N MET A 370 -6.66 -15.96 14.97
CA MET A 370 -7.00 -16.68 13.75
C MET A 370 -6.05 -17.87 13.57
N ASP A 371 -6.62 -19.07 13.38
CA ASP A 371 -5.83 -20.25 13.04
C ASP A 371 -5.17 -20.06 11.67
N TYR A 372 -3.85 -20.17 11.64
CA TYR A 372 -3.07 -19.94 10.43
C TYR A 372 -3.42 -20.94 9.33
N GLN A 373 -3.67 -22.21 9.68
CA GLN A 373 -4.06 -23.21 8.68
C GLN A 373 -5.45 -22.91 8.13
N GLY A 374 -6.41 -22.61 9.00
CA GLY A 374 -7.75 -22.16 8.60
C GLY A 374 -7.73 -20.91 7.70
N LEU A 375 -6.84 -19.95 7.96
CA LEU A 375 -6.66 -18.77 7.11
C LEU A 375 -6.12 -19.15 5.72
N LEU A 376 -5.09 -20.01 5.63
CA LEU A 376 -4.56 -20.46 4.34
C LEU A 376 -5.60 -21.25 3.53
N ASP A 377 -6.41 -22.08 4.20
CA ASP A 377 -7.48 -22.83 3.57
C ASP A 377 -8.57 -21.87 3.05
N ALA A 378 -8.97 -20.86 3.83
CA ALA A 378 -9.93 -19.84 3.42
C ALA A 378 -9.42 -19.01 2.22
N LEU A 379 -8.14 -18.61 2.23
CA LEU A 379 -7.51 -17.93 1.10
C LEU A 379 -7.46 -18.80 -0.17
N THR A 380 -7.41 -20.13 0.00
CA THR A 380 -7.44 -21.09 -1.11
C THR A 380 -8.84 -21.27 -1.70
N THR A 381 -9.89 -21.19 -0.89
CA THR A 381 -11.28 -21.32 -1.35
C THR A 381 -11.89 -19.99 -1.81
N GLY A 382 -11.36 -18.86 -1.35
CA GLY A 382 -11.90 -17.51 -1.54
C GLY A 382 -12.46 -17.04 -0.21
N LEU A 383 -12.01 -15.87 0.26
CA LEU A 383 -12.56 -15.21 1.44
C LEU A 383 -13.98 -14.70 1.17
#